data_AF-A0A1A9C4Y6-F1
#
_entry.id   AF-A0A1A9C4Y6-F1
#
_cell.length_a   1.000
_cell.length_b   1.000
_cell.length_c   1.000
_cell.angle_alpha   90.00
_cell.angle_beta   90.00
_cell.angle_gamma   90.00
#
_symmetry.space_group_name_H-M   'P 1'
#
loop_
_entity.id
_entity.type
_entity.pdbx_description
1 polymer ?
#
loop_
_entity_poly.entity_id
_entity_poly.type
_entity_poly.pdbx_seq_one_letter_code
_entity_poly.pdbx_strand_id
1 'polypeptide(L)'
;MNGSTDDRLVVCINLRDDRTDVTDPRALEALFRHAMREAHVRSADVSRVLVIDSVDTLPAHHAAYERLCSNPLVGNLLCLAVGELPGPDERVLSVPAQLRPPVAATLWIGDVRGIGWRPGQAGSLSLTDTDIAADDLAGLEPLIELLRVAEVFDEAMATLSDLPGAVASPALRLLVHEVPEQDLIRAQLHALDACVSPPDELRSGPAPGGALDVLTGDVQPEDLSVEECLPEGSVLRQAHWRTAEALGRLNDRLDVLAGWRGLLRAGDPADDVVQSAREAGYALADYRDAIEQTFEWADGRAGLDADGRDHLAQMGVQLPLVPGTRPEEVGEELRRQVVQRLRRRRPLPEIVSWLRDFAGRAVPTGSAAQLDRLHRICPDELLDSLSEPPPPAIGTDPVPPALWAATAALLAGLSPLGVWGVLVVLVLLGLGAVRT
;
A
#
# COMPACT_ATOMS: atom_id res chain seq x y z
N MET A 1 -19.51 32.60 14.56
CA MET A 1 -18.48 33.55 14.10
C MET A 1 -17.16 32.80 14.15
N ASN A 2 -16.78 32.21 13.02
CA ASN A 2 -15.53 31.45 12.92
C ASN A 2 -14.44 32.48 12.59
N GLY A 3 -13.69 32.89 13.61
CA GLY A 3 -12.49 33.69 13.42
C GLY A 3 -11.49 32.87 12.63
N SER A 4 -10.94 33.46 11.57
CA SER A 4 -9.87 32.87 10.77
C SER A 4 -8.75 32.41 11.70
N THR A 5 -8.33 31.16 11.55
CA THR A 5 -7.20 30.58 12.29
C THR A 5 -5.86 31.25 11.92
N ASP A 6 -5.84 32.06 10.84
CA ASP A 6 -4.64 32.71 10.27
C ASP A 6 -4.08 33.90 11.07
N ASP A 7 -4.79 34.42 12.07
CA ASP A 7 -4.39 35.69 12.72
C ASP A 7 -3.76 35.51 14.12
N ARG A 8 -3.27 34.31 14.49
CA ARG A 8 -2.66 34.05 15.81
C ARG A 8 -1.14 33.97 15.70
N LEU A 9 -0.42 34.88 16.35
CA LEU A 9 1.04 34.97 16.28
C LEU A 9 1.68 34.78 17.66
N VAL A 10 2.72 33.95 17.72
CA VAL A 10 3.61 33.84 18.88
C VAL A 10 4.82 34.74 18.67
N VAL A 11 5.02 35.70 19.57
CA VAL A 11 6.13 36.65 19.51
C VAL A 11 7.30 36.08 20.29
N CYS A 12 8.38 35.77 19.59
CA CYS A 12 9.60 35.25 20.20
C CYS A 12 10.52 36.40 20.64
N ILE A 13 10.97 36.36 21.89
CA ILE A 13 11.87 37.35 22.50
C ILE A 13 13.05 36.60 23.09
N ASN A 14 14.26 36.87 22.61
CA ASN A 14 15.47 36.25 23.13
C ASN A 14 16.19 37.24 24.07
N LEU A 15 16.09 37.01 25.38
CA LEU A 15 16.76 37.81 26.42
C LEU A 15 18.24 37.45 26.59
N ARG A 16 18.71 36.39 25.92
CA ARG A 16 20.13 36.04 25.87
C ARG A 16 20.92 36.94 24.92
N ASP A 17 20.23 37.65 24.02
CA ASP A 17 20.83 38.64 23.13
C ASP A 17 20.84 40.01 23.83
N ASP A 18 22.03 40.53 24.11
CA ASP A 18 22.26 41.85 24.73
C ASP A 18 21.60 43.02 23.99
N ARG A 19 21.15 42.80 22.75
CA ARG A 19 20.48 43.80 21.91
C ARG A 19 18.97 43.92 22.18
N THR A 20 18.39 42.98 22.92
CA THR A 20 16.95 42.92 23.19
C THR A 20 16.60 43.73 24.43
N ASP A 21 16.32 45.03 24.27
CA ASP A 21 15.81 45.85 25.37
C ASP A 21 14.28 45.72 25.50
N VAL A 22 13.85 44.90 26.46
CA VAL A 22 12.44 44.70 26.81
C VAL A 22 11.97 45.70 27.87
N THR A 23 12.89 46.39 28.53
CA THR A 23 12.57 47.30 29.63
C THR A 23 12.04 48.65 29.13
N ASP A 24 12.52 49.13 27.97
CA ASP A 24 11.95 50.29 27.29
C ASP A 24 10.57 49.96 26.64
N PRO A 25 9.47 50.63 27.04
CA PRO A 25 8.16 50.46 26.43
C PRO A 25 8.16 50.60 24.90
N ARG A 26 8.94 51.53 24.36
CA ARG A 26 8.96 51.81 22.92
C ARG A 26 9.69 50.74 22.14
N ALA A 27 10.76 50.19 22.71
CA ALA A 27 11.48 49.06 22.15
C ALA A 27 10.59 47.82 22.11
N LEU A 28 9.86 47.54 23.18
CA LEU A 28 8.91 46.43 23.24
C LEU A 28 7.78 46.56 22.19
N GLU A 29 7.16 47.74 22.05
CA GLU A 29 6.18 47.99 20.97
C GLU A 29 6.79 47.88 19.56
N ALA A 30 8.07 48.18 19.40
CA ALA A 30 8.77 47.99 18.14
C ALA A 30 9.01 46.51 17.83
N LEU A 31 9.30 45.68 18.83
CA LEU A 31 9.42 44.22 18.72
C LEU A 31 8.11 43.59 18.25
N PHE A 32 6.98 43.91 18.88
CA PHE A 32 5.66 43.43 18.44
C PHE A 32 5.36 43.81 16.99
N ARG A 33 5.64 45.06 16.60
CA ARG A 33 5.49 45.50 15.21
C ARG A 33 6.47 44.85 14.25
N HIS A 34 7.65 44.44 14.72
CA HIS A 34 8.62 43.74 13.89
C HIS A 34 8.15 42.31 13.62
N ALA A 35 7.70 41.58 14.65
CA ALA A 35 7.15 40.24 14.52
C ALA A 35 5.96 40.18 13.54
N MET A 36 5.02 41.14 13.61
CA MET A 36 3.92 41.22 12.64
C MET A 36 4.40 41.47 11.20
N ARG A 37 5.45 42.27 11.02
CA ARG A 37 6.05 42.53 9.70
C ARG A 37 6.74 41.31 9.13
N GLU A 38 7.46 40.56 9.96
CA GLU A 38 8.12 39.31 9.59
C GLU A 38 7.11 38.24 9.17
N ALA A 39 5.99 38.14 9.90
CA ALA A 39 4.87 37.28 9.54
C ALA A 39 4.05 37.77 8.33
N HIS A 40 4.36 38.95 7.77
CA HIS A 40 3.63 39.58 6.66
C HIS A 40 2.13 39.84 6.95
N VAL A 41 1.76 40.02 8.22
CA VAL A 41 0.37 40.26 8.66
C VAL A 41 0.18 41.71 9.08
N ARG A 42 -1.00 42.29 8.77
CA ARG A 42 -1.35 43.68 9.15
C ARG A 42 -1.95 43.81 10.55
N SER A 43 -2.61 42.76 11.03
CA SER A 43 -3.23 42.66 12.35
C SER A 43 -3.26 41.20 12.78
N ALA A 44 -2.66 40.88 13.93
CA ALA A 44 -2.67 39.54 14.52
C ALA A 44 -2.86 39.64 16.03
N ASP A 45 -3.41 38.59 16.63
CA ASP A 45 -3.38 38.37 18.06
C ASP A 45 -1.95 38.03 18.50
N VAL A 46 -1.28 39.01 19.12
CA VAL A 46 0.11 38.92 19.62
C VAL A 46 0.18 38.64 21.12
N SER A 47 -0.91 38.16 21.72
CA SER A 47 -1.00 37.87 23.15
C SER A 47 -0.09 36.77 23.65
N ARG A 48 0.50 35.97 22.75
CA ARG A 48 1.39 34.85 23.05
C ARG A 48 2.83 35.29 22.93
N VAL A 49 3.57 35.23 24.03
CA VAL A 49 5.00 35.58 24.06
C VAL A 49 5.82 34.36 24.46
N LEU A 50 6.77 33.98 23.61
CA LEU A 50 7.79 32.98 23.91
C LEU A 50 9.07 33.72 24.28
N VAL A 51 9.57 33.54 25.50
CA VAL A 51 10.81 34.16 25.97
C VAL A 51 11.90 33.10 26.06
N ILE A 52 13.05 33.34 25.44
CA ILE A 52 14.24 32.49 25.57
C ILE A 52 15.21 33.20 26.51
N ASP A 53 15.61 32.54 27.58
CA ASP A 53 16.54 33.07 28.58
C ASP A 53 17.50 31.97 29.06
N SER A 54 18.63 32.35 29.64
CA SER A 54 19.58 31.43 30.25
C SER A 54 19.30 31.27 31.74
N VAL A 55 19.51 30.07 32.29
CA VAL A 55 19.26 29.75 33.70
C VAL A 55 20.06 30.63 34.67
N ASP A 56 21.28 31.01 34.29
CA ASP A 56 22.18 31.87 35.06
C ASP A 56 21.79 33.35 35.05
N THR A 57 21.18 33.84 33.96
CA THR A 57 20.72 35.23 33.79
C THR A 57 19.26 35.44 34.21
N LEU A 58 18.47 34.38 34.30
CA LEU A 58 17.04 34.41 34.60
C LEU A 58 16.67 35.26 35.83
N PRO A 59 17.40 35.21 36.98
CA PRO A 59 17.10 36.08 38.12
C PRO A 59 17.39 37.57 37.86
N ALA A 60 18.38 37.87 37.02
CA ALA A 60 18.76 39.24 36.69
C ALA A 60 17.73 39.93 35.77
N HIS A 61 16.99 39.16 34.97
CA HIS A 61 15.96 39.66 34.05
C HIS A 61 14.58 39.92 34.70
N HIS A 62 14.51 40.01 36.03
CA HIS A 62 13.26 40.29 36.76
C HIS A 62 12.47 41.49 36.21
N ALA A 63 13.15 42.60 35.93
CA ALA A 63 12.51 43.81 35.41
C ALA A 63 11.94 43.62 33.99
N ALA A 64 12.56 42.78 33.16
CA ALA A 64 12.05 42.46 31.83
C ALA A 64 10.76 41.63 31.92
N TYR A 65 10.74 40.61 32.78
CA TYR A 65 9.53 39.81 33.02
C TYR A 65 8.39 40.61 33.65
N GLU A 66 8.69 41.48 34.61
CA GLU A 66 7.69 42.40 35.18
C GLU A 66 7.08 43.29 34.10
N ARG A 67 7.90 43.80 33.17
CA ARG A 67 7.44 44.64 32.07
C ARG A 67 6.56 43.87 31.09
N LEU A 68 6.94 42.64 30.74
CA LEU A 68 6.15 41.78 29.84
C LEU A 68 4.79 41.43 30.47
N CYS A 69 4.77 40.95 31.71
CA CYS A 69 3.53 40.59 32.41
C CYS A 69 2.61 41.80 32.69
N SER A 70 3.18 43.02 32.78
CA SER A 70 2.40 44.24 32.95
C SER A 70 1.91 44.85 31.64
N ASN A 71 2.34 44.33 30.49
CA ASN A 71 1.95 44.86 29.18
C ASN A 71 0.56 44.32 28.78
N PRO A 72 -0.42 45.17 28.45
CA PRO A 72 -1.77 44.73 28.08
C PRO A 72 -1.82 43.92 26.78
N LEU A 73 -0.78 43.96 25.96
CA LEU A 73 -0.67 43.14 24.75
C LEU A 73 -0.28 41.70 25.05
N VAL A 74 0.21 41.37 26.25
CA VAL A 74 0.68 40.03 26.63
C VAL A 74 -0.40 39.33 27.45
N GLY A 75 -0.95 38.25 26.91
CA GLY A 75 -1.96 37.42 27.57
C GLY A 75 -1.38 36.15 28.18
N ASN A 76 -0.37 35.55 27.53
CA ASN A 76 0.30 34.33 27.98
C ASN A 76 1.81 34.43 27.70
N LEU A 77 2.62 33.98 28.65
CA LEU A 77 4.08 34.01 28.55
C LEU A 77 4.68 32.63 28.84
N LEU A 78 5.37 32.07 27.85
CA LEU A 78 6.12 30.83 28.02
C LEU A 78 7.62 31.15 28.05
N CYS A 79 8.29 30.82 29.15
CA CYS A 79 9.73 30.98 29.28
C CYS A 79 10.46 29.67 28.97
N LEU A 80 11.36 29.69 28.00
CA LEU A 80 12.33 28.63 27.73
C LEU A 80 13.63 28.98 28.47
N ALA A 81 13.82 28.39 29.66
CA ALA A 81 15.02 28.58 30.47
C ALA A 81 16.08 27.55 30.08
N VAL A 82 17.19 28.00 29.53
CA VAL A 82 18.22 27.14 28.92
C VAL A 82 19.49 27.13 29.77
N GLY A 83 20.05 25.95 30.02
CA GLY A 83 21.35 25.77 30.65
C GLY A 83 21.32 24.96 31.93
N GLU A 84 22.51 24.61 32.38
CA GLU A 84 22.72 23.86 33.61
C GLU A 84 22.43 24.72 34.85
N LEU A 85 22.04 24.07 35.95
CA LEU A 85 21.88 24.75 37.22
C LEU A 85 23.26 25.18 37.75
N PRO A 86 23.39 26.38 38.34
CA PRO A 86 24.66 26.90 38.80
C PRO A 86 25.17 26.13 40.05
N GLY A 87 26.03 25.14 39.82
CA GLY A 87 26.85 24.51 40.85
C GLY A 87 26.41 23.10 41.27
N PRO A 88 27.32 22.31 41.86
CA PRO A 88 27.09 20.90 42.18
C PRO A 88 26.05 20.64 43.28
N ASP A 89 25.76 21.64 44.12
CA ASP A 89 24.84 21.54 45.26
C ASP A 89 23.49 22.26 45.04
N GLU A 90 23.37 23.12 44.02
CA GLU A 90 22.11 23.78 43.68
C GLU A 90 21.26 22.88 42.78
N ARG A 91 20.27 22.22 43.38
CA ARG A 91 19.29 21.39 42.67
C ARG A 91 17.96 22.10 42.39
N VAL A 92 17.92 23.42 42.55
CA VAL A 92 16.68 24.20 42.52
C VAL A 92 16.80 25.30 41.48
N LEU A 93 15.91 25.27 40.49
CA LEU A 93 15.76 26.35 39.52
C LEU A 93 15.12 27.56 40.22
N SER A 94 15.84 28.68 40.29
CA SER A 94 15.34 29.93 40.85
C SER A 94 14.59 30.73 39.78
N VAL A 95 13.26 30.68 39.80
CA VAL A 95 12.39 31.34 38.81
C VAL A 95 11.81 32.66 39.37
N PRO A 96 11.88 33.78 38.63
CA PRO A 96 11.18 35.03 38.97
C PRO A 96 9.70 34.81 39.29
N ALA A 97 9.17 35.54 40.28
CA ALA A 97 7.78 35.39 40.72
C ALA A 97 6.76 35.66 39.60
N GLN A 98 7.13 36.46 38.60
CA GLN A 98 6.34 36.78 37.41
C GLN A 98 6.10 35.59 36.49
N LEU A 99 7.00 34.59 36.50
CA LEU A 99 6.91 33.39 35.66
C LEU A 99 6.04 32.29 36.28
N ARG A 100 5.17 32.66 37.23
CA ARG A 100 4.23 31.76 37.89
C ARG A 100 2.85 31.85 37.23
N PRO A 101 2.04 30.78 37.32
CA PRO A 101 0.68 30.80 36.79
C PRO A 101 -0.18 31.88 37.46
N PRO A 102 -1.23 32.38 36.78
CA PRO A 102 -1.88 31.79 35.61
C PRO A 102 -1.41 32.31 34.25
N VAL A 103 -0.61 33.38 34.21
CA VAL A 103 -0.24 34.08 32.96
C VAL A 103 1.06 33.53 32.36
N ALA A 104 1.88 32.87 33.18
CA ALA A 104 3.19 32.42 32.76
C ALA A 104 3.52 30.98 33.17
N ALA A 105 4.34 30.33 32.37
CA ALA A 105 4.89 29.01 32.61
C ALA A 105 6.36 28.94 32.17
N THR A 106 7.12 27.98 32.70
CA THR A 106 8.55 27.80 32.41
C THR A 106 8.85 26.37 31.95
N LEU A 107 9.53 26.25 30.81
CA LEU A 107 10.17 25.03 30.34
C LEU A 107 11.69 25.14 30.56
N TRP A 108 12.24 24.30 31.44
CA TRP A 108 13.67 24.26 31.74
C TRP A 108 14.39 23.16 30.96
N ILE A 109 15.33 23.58 30.12
CA ILE A 109 16.18 22.71 29.31
C ILE A 109 17.59 22.73 29.92
N GLY A 110 17.92 21.69 30.67
CA GLY A 110 19.24 21.55 31.28
C GLY A 110 20.35 21.40 30.24
N ASP A 111 20.17 20.46 29.30
CA ASP A 111 21.10 20.21 28.20
C ASP A 111 20.39 20.41 26.86
N VAL A 112 20.88 21.37 26.07
CA VAL A 112 20.35 21.70 24.73
C VAL A 112 20.51 20.55 23.73
N ARG A 113 21.41 19.62 24.01
CA ARG A 113 21.65 18.40 23.21
C ARG A 113 20.62 17.31 23.50
N GLY A 114 19.81 17.51 24.53
CA GLY A 114 18.78 16.58 24.96
C GLY A 114 19.28 15.57 26.00
N ILE A 115 18.34 15.10 26.82
CA ILE A 115 18.59 14.11 27.86
C ILE A 115 17.99 12.77 27.44
N GLY A 116 18.85 11.76 27.30
CA GLY A 116 18.43 10.39 26.99
C GLY A 116 17.75 9.74 28.20
N TRP A 117 16.50 10.12 28.47
CA TRP A 117 15.72 9.54 29.56
C TRP A 117 15.05 8.23 29.14
N ARG A 118 15.20 7.18 29.96
CA ARG A 118 14.55 5.87 29.79
C ARG A 118 13.80 5.50 31.07
N PRO A 119 12.53 5.06 30.98
CA PRO A 119 11.82 4.54 32.15
C PRO A 119 12.61 3.38 32.79
N GLY A 120 12.88 3.46 34.10
CA GLY A 120 13.60 2.42 34.85
C GLY A 120 15.11 2.62 34.99
N GLN A 121 15.69 3.68 34.39
CA GLN A 121 17.08 4.08 34.63
C GLN A 121 17.12 5.37 35.45
N ALA A 122 17.88 5.35 36.56
CA ALA A 122 18.00 6.48 37.47
C ALA A 122 18.94 7.60 36.97
N GLY A 123 19.64 7.37 35.85
CA GLY A 123 20.59 8.32 35.27
C GLY A 123 20.18 8.76 33.86
N SER A 124 20.25 10.07 33.61
CA SER A 124 20.22 10.61 32.25
C SER A 124 21.49 10.17 31.52
N LEU A 125 21.35 9.50 30.38
CA LEU A 125 22.46 9.35 29.45
C LEU A 125 22.58 10.67 28.69
N SER A 126 23.54 11.52 29.07
CA SER A 126 23.98 12.60 28.19
C SER A 126 24.43 11.95 26.89
N LEU A 127 23.79 12.31 25.78
CA LEU A 127 24.11 11.80 24.45
C LEU A 127 25.49 12.33 24.05
N THR A 128 26.53 11.69 24.54
CA THR A 128 27.90 11.87 24.06
C THR A 128 28.11 10.86 22.96
N ASP A 129 28.09 11.30 21.70
CA ASP A 129 29.23 11.06 20.79
C ASP A 129 29.02 11.63 19.37
N THR A 130 29.99 12.46 18.99
CA THR A 130 30.69 12.52 17.68
C THR A 130 30.24 13.30 16.45
N ASP A 131 29.03 13.89 16.28
CA ASP A 131 28.71 14.46 14.96
C ASP A 131 28.05 15.84 14.85
N ILE A 132 28.05 16.69 15.89
CA ILE A 132 27.53 18.08 15.71
C ILE A 132 28.39 19.08 16.48
N ALA A 133 29.46 19.54 15.84
CA ALA A 133 30.09 20.81 16.17
C ALA A 133 29.24 21.94 15.57
N ALA A 134 28.16 22.33 16.25
CA ALA A 134 27.40 23.53 15.91
C ALA A 134 26.78 24.11 17.17
N ASP A 135 26.82 25.44 17.26
CA ASP A 135 26.26 26.32 18.29
C ASP A 135 25.12 25.74 19.15
N ASP A 136 25.13 26.03 20.45
CA ASP A 136 24.13 25.59 21.44
C ASP A 136 22.67 25.93 21.07
N LEU A 137 22.46 26.85 20.12
CA LEU A 137 21.16 27.25 19.57
C LEU A 137 20.64 26.31 18.49
N ALA A 138 21.50 25.70 17.67
CA ALA A 138 21.09 24.86 16.54
C ALA A 138 20.28 23.63 16.98
N GLY A 139 20.55 23.11 18.19
CA GLY A 139 19.77 22.04 18.81
C GLY A 139 18.39 22.49 19.30
N LEU A 140 18.20 23.76 19.64
CA LEU A 140 16.94 24.29 20.17
C LEU A 140 15.98 24.80 19.08
N GLU A 141 16.52 25.16 17.91
CA GLU A 141 15.75 25.74 16.80
C GLU A 141 14.46 24.96 16.48
N PRO A 142 14.47 23.61 16.37
CA PRO A 142 13.24 22.87 16.06
C PRO A 142 12.16 23.00 17.14
N LEU A 143 12.55 23.09 18.41
CA LEU A 143 11.62 23.29 19.51
C LEU A 143 11.09 24.72 19.52
N ILE A 144 11.94 25.71 19.27
CA ILE A 144 11.54 27.11 19.16
C ILE A 144 10.52 27.25 18.03
N GLU A 145 10.82 26.73 16.84
CA GLU A 145 9.91 26.75 15.69
C GLU A 145 8.58 26.04 15.97
N LEU A 146 8.60 24.89 16.65
CA LEU A 146 7.38 24.21 17.07
C LEU A 146 6.55 25.05 18.05
N LEU A 147 7.19 25.69 19.03
CA LEU A 147 6.54 26.56 20.02
C LEU A 147 6.09 27.91 19.43
N ARG A 148 6.58 28.31 18.25
CA ARG A 148 6.06 29.46 17.50
C ARG A 148 4.70 29.18 16.86
N VAL A 149 4.30 27.91 16.73
CA VAL A 149 2.96 27.53 16.29
C VAL A 149 1.96 27.76 17.42
N ALA A 150 0.95 28.61 17.20
CA ALA A 150 0.04 29.08 18.24
C ALA A 150 -0.71 27.94 18.95
N GLU A 151 -1.12 26.89 18.23
CA GLU A 151 -1.80 25.72 18.79
C GLU A 151 -0.89 24.92 19.73
N VAL A 152 0.38 24.77 19.37
CA VAL A 152 1.37 24.06 20.20
C VAL A 152 1.68 24.87 21.45
N PHE A 153 1.83 26.19 21.29
CA PHE A 153 2.03 27.11 22.41
C PHE A 153 0.86 27.04 23.41
N ASP A 154 -0.37 27.12 22.92
CA ASP A 154 -1.58 27.09 23.75
C ASP A 154 -1.69 25.75 24.52
N GLU A 155 -1.44 24.62 23.85
CA GLU A 155 -1.45 23.30 24.47
C GLU A 155 -0.32 23.13 25.51
N ALA A 156 0.88 23.65 25.22
CA ALA A 156 1.98 23.63 26.17
C ALA A 156 1.66 24.46 27.43
N MET A 157 1.11 25.67 27.26
CA MET A 157 0.67 26.52 28.37
C MET A 157 -0.42 25.84 29.21
N ALA A 158 -1.42 25.23 28.56
CA ALA A 158 -2.48 24.50 29.25
C ALA A 158 -1.92 23.34 30.09
N THR A 159 -1.05 22.52 29.48
CA THR A 159 -0.42 21.37 30.15
C THR A 159 0.46 21.81 31.33
N LEU A 160 1.23 22.88 31.17
CA LEU A 160 2.10 23.40 32.22
C LEU A 160 1.31 24.03 33.36
N SER A 161 0.19 24.68 33.07
CA SER A 161 -0.64 25.35 34.08
C SER A 161 -1.25 24.36 35.09
N ASP A 162 -1.41 23.09 34.71
CA ASP A 162 -1.86 22.01 35.60
C ASP A 162 -0.75 21.53 36.56
N LEU A 163 0.51 21.88 36.31
CA LEU A 163 1.65 21.48 37.13
C LEU A 163 1.86 22.43 38.31
N PRO A 164 2.31 21.92 39.46
CA PRO A 164 2.64 22.77 40.61
C PRO A 164 3.76 23.74 40.25
N GLY A 165 3.43 25.04 40.22
CA GLY A 165 4.35 26.12 39.88
C GLY A 165 4.54 26.39 38.38
N ALA A 166 3.84 25.66 37.51
CA ALA A 166 3.95 25.73 36.05
C ALA A 166 5.39 25.65 35.49
N VAL A 167 6.24 24.86 36.15
CA VAL A 167 7.60 24.58 35.71
C VAL A 167 7.69 23.11 35.29
N ALA A 168 8.25 22.83 34.12
CA ALA A 168 8.60 21.48 33.70
C ALA A 168 9.99 21.43 33.06
N SER A 169 10.65 20.28 33.14
CA SER A 169 11.84 19.99 32.35
C SER A 169 11.51 18.95 31.30
N PRO A 170 11.44 19.30 30.01
CA PRO A 170 11.16 18.33 28.97
C PRO A 170 12.37 17.39 28.80
N ALA A 171 12.11 16.09 28.78
CA ALA A 171 13.09 15.13 28.28
C ALA A 171 13.19 15.29 26.76
N LEU A 172 14.10 16.15 26.31
CA LEU A 172 14.37 16.36 24.89
C LEU A 172 15.09 15.15 24.32
N ARG A 173 14.41 14.40 23.45
CA ARG A 173 15.04 13.50 22.50
C ARG A 173 14.60 13.95 21.11
N LEU A 174 15.39 14.84 20.51
CA LEU A 174 15.19 15.26 19.13
C LEU A 174 15.51 14.08 18.21
N LEU A 175 14.48 13.33 17.85
CA LEU A 175 14.52 12.44 16.71
C LEU A 175 14.18 13.28 15.49
N VAL A 176 15.16 14.04 14.98
CA VAL A 176 15.05 14.61 13.63
C VAL A 176 15.14 13.44 12.67
N HIS A 177 14.00 12.82 12.37
CA HIS A 177 13.89 12.00 11.18
C HIS A 177 13.80 12.98 10.01
N GLU A 178 14.94 13.28 9.40
CA GLU A 178 14.93 13.79 8.04
C GLU A 178 14.18 12.75 7.20
N VAL A 179 13.05 13.16 6.64
CA VAL A 179 12.36 12.35 5.64
C VAL A 179 13.34 12.27 4.47
N PRO A 180 13.80 11.08 4.08
CA PRO A 180 14.74 10.93 2.97
C PRO A 180 14.21 11.67 1.75
N GLU A 181 15.07 12.39 1.03
CA GLU A 181 14.69 13.14 -0.18
C GLU A 181 13.94 12.24 -1.18
N GLN A 182 14.29 10.95 -1.25
CA GLN A 182 13.62 9.94 -2.06
C GLN A 182 12.15 9.73 -1.68
N ASP A 183 11.80 9.80 -0.39
CA ASP A 183 10.43 9.65 0.09
C ASP A 183 9.61 10.92 -0.16
N LEU A 184 10.24 12.09 -0.07
CA LEU A 184 9.65 13.38 -0.48
C LEU A 184 9.37 13.41 -1.98
N ILE A 185 10.34 13.01 -2.81
CA ILE A 185 10.18 12.88 -4.27
C ILE A 185 9.05 11.88 -4.58
N ARG A 186 9.02 10.73 -3.89
CA ARG A 186 7.97 9.72 -4.09
C ARG A 186 6.59 10.27 -3.72
N ALA A 187 6.47 10.99 -2.60
CA ALA A 187 5.22 11.63 -2.18
C ALA A 187 4.77 12.72 -3.17
N GLN A 188 5.71 13.51 -3.70
CA GLN A 188 5.43 14.54 -4.69
C GLN A 188 4.99 13.97 -6.03
N LEU A 189 5.66 12.90 -6.50
CA LEU A 189 5.24 12.15 -7.69
C LEU A 189 3.85 11.53 -7.51
N HIS A 190 3.55 10.99 -6.33
CA HIS A 190 2.21 10.47 -6.01
C HIS A 190 1.13 11.55 -6.03
N ALA A 191 1.43 12.74 -5.49
CA ALA A 191 0.51 13.88 -5.51
C ALA A 191 0.29 14.41 -6.93
N LEU A 192 1.32 14.40 -7.78
CA LEU A 192 1.21 14.73 -9.20
C LEU A 192 0.36 13.69 -9.94
N ASP A 193 0.59 12.40 -9.69
CA ASP A 193 -0.19 11.31 -10.30
C ASP A 193 -1.67 11.39 -9.92
N ALA A 194 -1.99 11.71 -8.66
CA ALA A 194 -3.35 11.94 -8.18
C ALA A 194 -4.02 13.17 -8.85
N CYS A 195 -3.25 14.21 -9.21
CA CYS A 195 -3.76 15.40 -9.89
C CYS A 195 -3.97 15.20 -11.40
N VAL A 196 -3.24 14.28 -12.01
CA VAL A 196 -3.26 14.02 -13.47
C VAL A 196 -4.18 12.84 -13.81
N SER A 197 -4.37 11.91 -12.87
CA SER A 197 -5.31 10.80 -13.03
C SER A 197 -6.76 11.29 -12.91
N PRO A 198 -7.67 10.88 -13.81
CA PRO A 198 -9.09 11.21 -13.70
C PRO A 198 -9.65 10.65 -12.38
N PRO A 199 -10.52 11.40 -11.67
CA PRO A 199 -11.14 10.92 -10.44
C PRO A 199 -12.04 9.72 -10.76
N ASP A 200 -11.65 8.55 -10.28
CA ASP A 200 -12.42 7.32 -10.47
C ASP A 200 -13.52 7.24 -9.41
N GLU A 201 -14.61 7.98 -9.68
CA GLU A 201 -15.80 8.10 -8.81
C GLU A 201 -16.65 6.82 -8.75
N LEU A 202 -16.31 5.79 -9.53
CA LEU A 202 -17.06 4.55 -9.60
C LEU A 202 -16.62 3.62 -8.46
N ARG A 203 -17.52 3.45 -7.48
CA ARG A 203 -17.43 2.55 -6.30
C ARG A 203 -16.75 3.16 -5.05
N SER A 204 -17.41 4.16 -4.46
CA SER A 204 -17.23 4.51 -3.05
C SER A 204 -18.03 3.55 -2.15
N GLY A 205 -17.35 2.80 -1.28
CA GLY A 205 -17.97 1.88 -0.34
C GLY A 205 -16.94 1.31 0.64
N PRO A 206 -17.34 0.93 1.87
CA PRO A 206 -16.43 0.33 2.84
C PRO A 206 -15.94 -1.03 2.33
N ALA A 207 -14.61 -1.26 2.38
CA ALA A 207 -14.03 -2.59 2.17
C ALA A 207 -14.63 -3.58 3.18
N PRO A 208 -15.01 -4.80 2.77
CA PRO A 208 -15.35 -5.87 3.70
C PRO A 208 -14.13 -6.18 4.59
N GLY A 209 -14.29 -6.12 5.92
CA GLY A 209 -13.19 -6.27 6.88
C GLY A 209 -12.31 -5.03 7.09
N GLY A 210 -12.35 -4.06 6.17
CA GLY A 210 -11.53 -2.84 6.19
C GLY A 210 -10.36 -2.90 5.21
N ALA A 211 -9.87 -1.71 4.81
CA ALA A 211 -8.86 -1.54 3.76
C ALA A 211 -7.58 -2.36 3.99
N LEU A 212 -7.17 -2.48 5.26
CA LEU A 212 -5.94 -3.16 5.65
C LEU A 212 -6.05 -4.68 5.56
N ASP A 213 -7.23 -5.24 5.84
CA ASP A 213 -7.47 -6.68 5.83
C ASP A 213 -7.55 -7.22 4.39
N VAL A 214 -8.02 -6.40 3.45
CA VAL A 214 -7.97 -6.70 2.02
C VAL A 214 -6.54 -6.68 1.50
N LEU A 215 -5.72 -5.70 1.92
CA LEU A 215 -4.32 -5.57 1.50
C LEU A 215 -3.41 -6.67 2.06
N THR A 216 -3.70 -7.19 3.25
CA THR A 216 -2.97 -8.34 3.82
C THR A 216 -3.43 -9.68 3.26
N GLY A 217 -4.49 -9.69 2.44
CA GLY A 217 -5.12 -10.91 1.92
C GLY A 217 -5.88 -11.72 2.97
N ASP A 218 -6.15 -11.12 4.15
CA ASP A 218 -6.96 -11.75 5.21
C ASP A 218 -8.44 -11.83 4.82
N VAL A 219 -8.89 -10.91 3.96
CA VAL A 219 -10.21 -10.94 3.32
C VAL A 219 -10.02 -10.90 1.81
N GLN A 220 -10.43 -11.96 1.11
CA GLN A 220 -10.55 -11.88 -0.34
C GLN A 220 -11.75 -11.00 -0.67
N PRO A 221 -11.61 -9.99 -1.55
CA PRO A 221 -12.77 -9.25 -2.04
C PRO A 221 -13.76 -10.26 -2.64
N GLU A 222 -15.05 -10.09 -2.34
CA GLU A 222 -16.10 -10.95 -2.89
C GLU A 222 -15.88 -11.15 -4.40
N ASP A 223 -15.92 -12.41 -4.83
CA ASP A 223 -15.54 -12.90 -6.16
C ASP A 223 -15.74 -11.85 -7.25
N LEU A 224 -14.66 -11.13 -7.59
CA LEU A 224 -14.62 -10.31 -8.79
C LEU A 224 -14.95 -11.26 -9.93
N SER A 225 -16.14 -11.10 -10.51
CA SER A 225 -16.58 -11.99 -11.56
C SER A 225 -15.57 -11.87 -12.71
N VAL A 226 -15.23 -13.01 -13.31
CA VAL A 226 -14.35 -13.04 -14.50
C VAL A 226 -14.89 -12.11 -15.59
N GLU A 227 -16.20 -11.85 -15.59
CA GLU A 227 -16.90 -10.95 -16.50
C GLU A 227 -16.63 -9.47 -16.22
N GLU A 228 -16.41 -9.08 -14.97
CA GLU A 228 -15.98 -7.72 -14.62
C GLU A 228 -14.51 -7.47 -14.99
N CYS A 229 -13.65 -8.50 -14.91
CA CYS A 229 -12.23 -8.38 -15.23
C CYS A 229 -11.93 -8.54 -16.74
N LEU A 230 -12.78 -9.26 -17.48
CA LEU A 230 -12.63 -9.55 -18.90
C LEU A 230 -13.88 -9.11 -19.68
N PRO A 231 -13.97 -7.84 -20.13
CA PRO A 231 -15.04 -7.37 -21.01
C PRO A 231 -15.17 -8.22 -22.29
N GLU A 232 -16.36 -8.20 -22.92
CA GLU A 232 -16.67 -9.00 -24.12
C GLU A 232 -15.70 -8.76 -25.30
N GLY A 233 -15.10 -7.56 -25.39
CA GLY A 233 -14.11 -7.21 -26.41
C GLY A 233 -12.67 -7.64 -26.10
N SER A 234 -12.40 -8.21 -24.93
CA SER A 234 -11.04 -8.54 -24.46
C SER A 234 -10.33 -9.57 -25.34
N VAL A 235 -9.03 -9.38 -25.59
CA VAL A 235 -8.20 -10.31 -26.37
C VAL A 235 -8.15 -11.67 -25.69
N LEU A 236 -7.98 -11.70 -24.36
CA LEU A 236 -7.99 -12.93 -23.57
C LEU A 236 -9.35 -13.64 -23.62
N ARG A 237 -10.46 -12.90 -23.59
CA ARG A 237 -11.80 -13.48 -23.68
C ARG A 237 -12.09 -14.06 -25.07
N GLN A 238 -11.61 -13.39 -26.13
CA GLN A 238 -11.69 -13.91 -27.49
C GLN A 238 -10.85 -15.19 -27.66
N ALA A 239 -9.63 -15.23 -27.12
CA ALA A 239 -8.78 -16.42 -27.13
C ALA A 239 -9.42 -17.60 -26.36
N HIS A 240 -10.02 -17.32 -25.20
CA HIS A 240 -10.80 -18.29 -24.45
C HIS A 240 -11.97 -18.86 -25.29
N TRP A 241 -12.76 -18.00 -25.92
CA TRP A 241 -13.90 -18.42 -26.75
C TRP A 241 -13.46 -19.26 -27.96
N ARG A 242 -12.39 -18.86 -28.65
CA ARG A 242 -11.83 -19.62 -29.78
C ARG A 242 -11.41 -21.03 -29.35
N THR A 243 -10.82 -21.15 -28.17
CA THR A 243 -10.44 -22.44 -27.58
C THR A 243 -11.66 -23.29 -27.26
N ALA A 244 -12.66 -22.71 -26.59
CA ALA A 244 -13.90 -23.41 -26.27
C ALA A 244 -14.65 -23.90 -27.52
N GLU A 245 -14.68 -23.07 -28.58
CA GLU A 245 -15.30 -23.42 -29.85
C GLU A 245 -14.52 -24.50 -30.60
N ALA A 246 -13.19 -24.44 -30.61
CA ALA A 246 -12.34 -25.46 -31.23
C ALA A 246 -12.46 -26.81 -30.51
N LEU A 247 -12.46 -26.81 -29.18
CA LEU A 247 -12.70 -28.02 -28.37
C LEU A 247 -14.12 -28.57 -28.54
N GLY A 248 -15.13 -27.70 -28.62
CA GLY A 248 -16.50 -28.09 -28.94
C GLY A 248 -16.60 -28.77 -30.30
N ARG A 249 -15.98 -28.18 -31.33
CA ARG A 249 -15.89 -28.77 -32.68
C ARG A 249 -15.17 -30.12 -32.68
N LEU A 250 -14.09 -30.27 -31.91
CA LEU A 250 -13.39 -31.55 -31.76
C LEU A 250 -14.30 -32.59 -31.11
N ASN A 251 -14.99 -32.24 -30.01
CA ASN A 251 -15.91 -33.14 -29.32
C ASN A 251 -17.05 -33.60 -30.24
N ASP A 252 -17.69 -32.67 -30.97
CA ASP A 252 -18.74 -33.00 -31.94
C ASP A 252 -18.26 -33.97 -33.02
N ARG A 253 -17.02 -33.80 -33.51
CA ARG A 253 -16.42 -34.70 -34.50
C ARG A 253 -16.08 -36.07 -33.91
N LEU A 254 -15.57 -36.11 -32.68
CA LEU A 254 -15.33 -37.37 -31.95
C LEU A 254 -16.64 -38.14 -31.72
N ASP A 255 -17.72 -37.46 -31.34
CA ASP A 255 -19.04 -38.06 -31.16
C ASP A 255 -19.61 -38.63 -32.48
N VAL A 256 -19.37 -37.94 -33.60
CA VAL A 256 -19.74 -38.43 -34.93
C VAL A 256 -18.92 -39.67 -35.33
N LEU A 257 -17.62 -39.68 -35.01
CA LEU A 257 -16.72 -40.81 -35.31
C LEU A 257 -17.03 -42.04 -34.43
N ALA A 258 -17.35 -41.82 -33.15
CA ALA A 258 -17.76 -42.88 -32.21
C ALA A 258 -19.17 -43.42 -32.51
N GLY A 259 -20.01 -42.66 -33.21
CA GLY A 259 -21.38 -43.02 -33.55
C GLY A 259 -21.53 -43.91 -34.79
N TRP A 260 -22.73 -44.48 -34.97
CA TRP A 260 -23.12 -45.27 -36.16
C TRP A 260 -22.97 -44.51 -37.49
N ARG A 261 -22.93 -43.17 -37.44
CA ARG A 261 -22.70 -42.30 -38.59
C ARG A 261 -21.25 -42.33 -39.09
N GLY A 262 -20.28 -42.59 -38.21
CA GLY A 262 -18.87 -42.77 -38.59
C GLY A 262 -18.66 -44.01 -39.45
N LEU A 263 -19.39 -45.10 -39.16
CA LEU A 263 -19.32 -46.37 -39.91
C LEU A 263 -19.88 -46.30 -41.33
N LEU A 264 -20.78 -45.35 -41.62
CA LEU A 264 -21.48 -45.22 -42.89
C LEU A 264 -20.87 -44.16 -43.82
N ARG A 265 -19.85 -43.43 -43.36
CA ARG A 265 -19.30 -42.29 -44.10
C ARG A 265 -18.18 -42.74 -45.04
N ALA A 266 -18.39 -42.59 -46.35
CA ALA A 266 -17.37 -42.78 -47.37
C ALA A 266 -16.50 -41.52 -47.47
N GLY A 267 -15.39 -41.50 -46.73
CA GLY A 267 -14.39 -40.42 -46.67
C GLY A 267 -13.30 -40.80 -45.67
N ASP A 268 -12.35 -39.92 -45.39
CA ASP A 268 -11.34 -40.10 -44.33
C ASP A 268 -11.72 -39.30 -43.07
N PRO A 269 -12.71 -39.75 -42.28
CA PRO A 269 -13.18 -39.03 -41.08
C PRO A 269 -12.10 -38.95 -39.99
N ALA A 270 -11.05 -39.77 -40.07
CA ALA A 270 -9.94 -39.74 -39.14
C ALA A 270 -9.07 -38.49 -39.38
N ASP A 271 -8.82 -38.13 -40.64
CA ASP A 271 -8.09 -36.91 -41.00
C ASP A 271 -8.82 -35.64 -40.55
N ASP A 272 -10.16 -35.60 -40.66
CA ASP A 272 -10.97 -34.46 -40.19
C ASP A 272 -10.91 -34.28 -38.66
N VAL A 273 -10.82 -35.38 -37.90
CA VAL A 273 -10.66 -35.36 -36.43
C VAL A 273 -9.25 -34.93 -36.05
N VAL A 274 -8.23 -35.48 -36.72
CA VAL A 274 -6.83 -35.10 -36.53
C VAL A 274 -6.65 -33.60 -36.78
N GLN A 275 -7.21 -33.08 -37.87
CA GLN A 275 -7.14 -31.65 -38.18
C GLN A 275 -7.85 -30.79 -37.14
N SER A 276 -9.01 -31.23 -36.64
CA SER A 276 -9.72 -30.55 -35.55
C SER A 276 -8.96 -30.57 -34.23
N ALA A 277 -8.24 -31.66 -33.94
CA ALA A 277 -7.40 -31.78 -32.75
C ALA A 277 -6.24 -30.78 -32.83
N ARG A 278 -5.57 -30.67 -34.00
CA ARG A 278 -4.53 -29.66 -34.22
C ARG A 278 -5.04 -28.24 -34.04
N GLU A 279 -6.20 -27.92 -34.63
CA GLU A 279 -6.84 -26.60 -34.48
C GLU A 279 -7.16 -26.27 -33.01
N ALA A 280 -7.62 -27.25 -32.23
CA ALA A 280 -7.87 -27.08 -30.80
C ALA A 280 -6.57 -26.94 -29.99
N GLY A 281 -5.53 -27.70 -30.35
CA GLY A 281 -4.19 -27.59 -29.76
C GLY A 281 -3.59 -26.20 -29.95
N TYR A 282 -3.59 -25.68 -31.19
CA TYR A 282 -3.10 -24.33 -31.48
C TYR A 282 -3.91 -23.24 -30.77
N ALA A 283 -5.24 -23.34 -30.76
CA ALA A 283 -6.08 -22.35 -30.07
C ALA A 283 -5.81 -22.33 -28.55
N LEU A 284 -5.60 -23.50 -27.95
CA LEU A 284 -5.27 -23.64 -26.53
C LEU A 284 -3.85 -23.12 -26.22
N ALA A 285 -2.88 -23.37 -27.10
CA ALA A 285 -1.53 -22.83 -26.99
C ALA A 285 -1.53 -21.29 -27.05
N ASP A 286 -2.20 -20.71 -28.05
CA ASP A 286 -2.36 -19.25 -28.18
C ASP A 286 -3.00 -18.63 -26.92
N TYR A 287 -3.98 -19.31 -26.32
CA TYR A 287 -4.62 -18.84 -25.11
C TYR A 287 -3.70 -18.90 -23.88
N ARG A 288 -2.92 -19.97 -23.75
CA ARG A 288 -1.92 -20.10 -22.68
C ARG A 288 -0.83 -19.04 -22.80
N ASP A 289 -0.27 -18.85 -24.01
CA ASP A 289 0.76 -17.85 -24.28
C ASP A 289 0.28 -16.43 -23.97
N ALA A 290 -0.99 -16.13 -24.25
CA ALA A 290 -1.59 -14.84 -23.90
C ALA A 290 -1.71 -14.63 -22.38
N ILE A 291 -2.00 -15.68 -21.60
CA ILE A 291 -2.02 -15.61 -20.13
C ILE A 291 -0.59 -15.46 -19.59
N GLU A 292 0.37 -16.20 -20.12
CA GLU A 292 1.79 -16.11 -19.71
C GLU A 292 2.33 -14.70 -19.91
N GLN A 293 2.17 -14.14 -21.12
CA GLN A 293 2.56 -12.77 -21.41
C GLN A 293 1.90 -11.76 -20.46
N THR A 294 0.62 -11.97 -20.14
CA THR A 294 -0.09 -11.10 -19.19
C THR A 294 0.50 -11.21 -17.77
N PHE A 295 0.85 -12.40 -17.30
CA PHE A 295 1.43 -12.60 -15.96
C PHE A 295 2.88 -12.16 -15.83
N GLU A 296 3.70 -12.34 -16.86
CA GLU A 296 5.08 -11.87 -16.88
C GLU A 296 5.15 -10.34 -16.88
N TRP A 297 4.28 -9.69 -17.67
CA TRP A 297 4.31 -8.24 -17.83
C TRP A 297 3.63 -7.52 -16.67
N ALA A 298 2.59 -8.11 -16.08
CA ALA A 298 1.89 -7.59 -14.91
C ALA A 298 2.55 -8.03 -13.58
N ASP A 299 3.86 -8.31 -13.55
CA ASP A 299 4.58 -8.70 -12.33
C ASP A 299 4.63 -7.54 -11.31
N GLY A 300 3.50 -7.31 -10.63
CA GLY A 300 3.22 -6.15 -9.78
C GLY A 300 3.94 -6.15 -8.43
N ARG A 301 5.11 -6.80 -8.35
CA ARG A 301 5.92 -6.88 -7.12
C ARG A 301 6.42 -5.51 -6.65
N ALA A 302 6.53 -4.55 -7.58
CA ALA A 302 6.83 -3.14 -7.32
C ALA A 302 5.59 -2.22 -7.46
N GLY A 303 4.38 -2.80 -7.60
CA GLY A 303 3.20 -2.11 -8.09
C GLY A 303 3.12 -2.13 -9.62
N LEU A 304 1.93 -1.84 -10.15
CA LEU A 304 1.68 -1.77 -11.59
C LEU A 304 1.86 -0.31 -12.05
N ASP A 305 2.83 -0.06 -12.93
CA ASP A 305 3.12 1.25 -13.50
C ASP A 305 2.10 1.64 -14.60
N ALA A 306 2.22 2.87 -15.12
CA ALA A 306 1.29 3.39 -16.12
C ALA A 306 1.34 2.56 -17.41
N ASP A 307 2.54 2.22 -17.87
CA ASP A 307 2.75 1.34 -19.02
C ASP A 307 2.11 -0.04 -18.74
N GLY A 308 2.34 -0.58 -17.54
CA GLY A 308 1.67 -1.72 -16.90
C GLY A 308 0.17 -1.77 -17.17
N ARG A 309 -0.50 -0.68 -16.79
CA ARG A 309 -1.96 -0.54 -16.89
C ARG A 309 -2.41 -0.42 -18.33
N ASP A 310 -1.67 0.30 -19.15
CA ASP A 310 -1.98 0.50 -20.57
C ASP A 310 -1.89 -0.81 -21.36
N HIS A 311 -0.92 -1.68 -21.07
CA HIS A 311 -0.84 -2.98 -21.71
C HIS A 311 -1.93 -3.93 -21.23
N LEU A 312 -2.25 -3.95 -19.93
CA LEU A 312 -3.39 -4.73 -19.43
C LEU A 312 -4.70 -4.26 -20.10
N ALA A 313 -4.87 -2.94 -20.27
CA ALA A 313 -5.99 -2.38 -21.01
C ALA A 313 -5.98 -2.79 -22.50
N GLN A 314 -4.81 -2.83 -23.15
CA GLN A 314 -4.65 -3.32 -24.53
C GLN A 314 -4.97 -4.81 -24.67
N MET A 315 -4.60 -5.62 -23.69
CA MET A 315 -4.98 -7.04 -23.59
C MET A 315 -6.46 -7.22 -23.21
N GLY A 316 -7.15 -6.14 -22.88
CA GLY A 316 -8.56 -6.11 -22.51
C GLY A 316 -8.81 -6.66 -21.11
N VAL A 317 -7.82 -6.60 -20.22
CA VAL A 317 -7.98 -6.86 -18.79
C VAL A 317 -8.34 -5.55 -18.11
N GLN A 318 -9.52 -5.52 -17.50
CA GLN A 318 -9.89 -4.43 -16.61
C GLN A 318 -9.51 -4.86 -15.18
N LEU A 319 -8.73 -4.03 -14.51
CA LEU A 319 -8.45 -4.20 -13.08
C LEU A 319 -9.52 -3.40 -12.32
N PRO A 320 -10.60 -4.03 -11.84
CA PRO A 320 -11.57 -3.31 -11.04
C PRO A 320 -10.90 -2.83 -9.75
N LEU A 321 -11.09 -1.56 -9.42
CA LEU A 321 -10.69 -1.06 -8.12
C LEU A 321 -11.52 -1.78 -7.05
N VAL A 322 -10.83 -2.44 -6.12
CA VAL A 322 -11.49 -3.04 -4.96
C VAL A 322 -11.99 -1.90 -4.06
N PRO A 323 -13.28 -1.87 -3.67
CA PRO A 323 -13.79 -0.83 -2.78
C PRO A 323 -13.00 -0.78 -1.47
N GLY A 324 -12.62 0.42 -1.02
CA GLY A 324 -11.88 0.59 0.24
C GLY A 324 -10.36 0.47 0.15
N THR A 325 -9.77 0.11 -1.01
CA THR A 325 -8.31 -0.01 -1.16
C THR A 325 -7.65 1.22 -1.80
N ARG A 326 -8.34 2.37 -1.83
CA ARG A 326 -7.72 3.60 -2.34
C ARG A 326 -6.56 4.03 -1.44
N PRO A 327 -5.48 4.63 -1.98
CA PRO A 327 -4.34 5.08 -1.17
C PRO A 327 -4.76 6.00 -0.01
N GLU A 328 -5.73 6.88 -0.25
CA GLU A 328 -6.29 7.81 0.75
C GLU A 328 -7.04 7.07 1.86
N GLU A 329 -7.88 6.11 1.49
CA GLU A 329 -8.69 5.30 2.43
C GLU A 329 -7.80 4.39 3.29
N VAL A 330 -6.77 3.80 2.67
CA VAL A 330 -5.72 3.00 3.34
C VAL A 330 -4.90 3.87 4.29
N GLY A 331 -4.49 5.06 3.85
CA GLY A 331 -3.77 6.03 4.67
C GLY A 331 -4.57 6.48 5.89
N GLU A 332 -5.86 6.75 5.70
CA GLU A 332 -6.78 7.11 6.78
C GLU A 332 -7.00 5.97 7.78
N GLU A 333 -7.11 4.72 7.32
CA GLU A 333 -7.20 3.55 8.19
C GLU A 333 -5.90 3.33 8.99
N LEU A 334 -4.72 3.42 8.33
CA LEU A 334 -3.41 3.35 8.98
C LEU A 334 -3.27 4.44 10.05
N ARG A 335 -3.62 5.69 9.71
CA ARG A 335 -3.58 6.82 10.64
C ARG A 335 -4.46 6.56 11.86
N ARG A 336 -5.68 6.08 11.65
CA ARG A 336 -6.62 5.74 12.72
C ARG A 336 -6.07 4.65 13.64
N GLN A 337 -5.49 3.59 13.06
CA GLN A 337 -4.86 2.48 13.76
C GLN A 337 -3.63 2.90 14.58
N VAL A 338 -2.80 3.81 14.06
CA VAL A 338 -1.66 4.39 14.78
C VAL A 338 -2.14 5.25 15.94
N VAL A 339 -3.08 6.18 15.69
CA VAL A 339 -3.66 7.05 16.72
C VAL A 339 -4.31 6.23 17.83
N GLN A 340 -5.01 5.15 17.50
CA GLN A 340 -5.63 4.27 18.49
C GLN A 340 -4.59 3.54 19.36
N ARG A 341 -3.47 3.09 18.77
CA ARG A 341 -2.36 2.47 19.53
C ARG A 341 -1.65 3.48 20.44
N LEU A 342 -1.45 4.70 19.97
CA LEU A 342 -0.90 5.81 20.78
C LEU A 342 -1.82 6.14 21.96
N ARG A 343 -3.13 6.26 21.74
CA ARG A 343 -4.13 6.46 22.82
C ARG A 343 -4.11 5.34 23.85
N ARG A 344 -3.84 4.10 23.43
CA ARG A 344 -3.69 2.91 24.30
C ARG A 344 -2.31 2.81 24.97
N ARG A 345 -1.47 3.84 24.86
CA ARG A 345 -0.12 3.91 25.45
C ARG A 345 0.80 2.78 25.02
N ARG A 346 0.67 2.28 23.79
CA ARG A 346 1.61 1.29 23.24
C ARG A 346 2.96 1.97 22.93
N PRO A 347 4.10 1.31 23.23
CA PRO A 347 5.41 1.87 22.98
C PRO A 347 5.66 2.06 21.47
N LEU A 348 6.28 3.19 21.08
CA LEU A 348 6.58 3.51 19.67
C LEU A 348 7.30 2.40 18.90
N PRO A 349 8.31 1.69 19.47
CA PRO A 349 8.95 0.57 18.79
C PRO A 349 7.99 -0.57 18.38
N GLU A 350 6.94 -0.82 19.18
CA GLU A 350 5.93 -1.83 18.86
C GLU A 350 5.06 -1.39 17.68
N ILE A 351 4.71 -0.09 17.61
CA ILE A 351 3.96 0.47 16.49
C ILE A 351 4.79 0.39 15.20
N VAL A 352 6.09 0.71 15.26
CA VAL A 352 7.01 0.61 14.12
C VAL A 352 7.18 -0.84 13.67
N SER A 353 7.33 -1.78 14.60
CA SER A 353 7.40 -3.21 14.27
C SER A 353 6.13 -3.68 13.56
N TRP A 354 4.96 -3.29 14.07
CA TRP A 354 3.68 -3.62 13.45
C TRP A 354 3.56 -3.02 12.04
N LEU A 355 3.96 -1.77 11.83
CA LEU A 355 3.96 -1.14 10.49
C LEU A 355 4.90 -1.87 9.54
N ARG A 356 6.07 -2.32 10.00
CA ARG A 356 7.01 -3.09 9.19
C ARG A 356 6.45 -4.47 8.82
N ASP A 357 5.84 -5.16 9.78
CA ASP A 357 5.20 -6.46 9.54
C ASP A 357 3.99 -6.31 8.60
N PHE A 358 3.23 -5.22 8.74
CA PHE A 358 2.13 -4.89 7.83
C PHE A 358 2.66 -4.63 6.42
N ALA A 359 3.66 -3.77 6.26
CA ALA A 359 4.29 -3.50 4.97
C ALA A 359 4.82 -4.79 4.32
N GLY A 360 5.47 -5.66 5.09
CA GLY A 360 5.97 -6.95 4.60
C GLY A 360 4.87 -7.90 4.10
N ARG A 361 3.67 -7.86 4.70
CA ARG A 361 2.51 -8.66 4.27
C ARG A 361 1.71 -8.02 3.13
N ALA A 362 1.73 -6.70 3.04
CA ALA A 362 0.99 -5.95 2.02
C ALA A 362 1.72 -5.91 0.67
N VAL A 363 2.97 -6.38 0.57
CA VAL A 363 3.66 -6.50 -0.73
C VAL A 363 2.92 -7.55 -1.58
N PRO A 364 2.42 -7.18 -2.77
CA PRO A 364 1.74 -8.13 -3.64
C PRO A 364 2.65 -9.30 -3.98
N THR A 365 2.09 -10.51 -3.97
CA THR A 365 2.76 -11.63 -4.63
C THR A 365 2.66 -11.38 -6.13
N GLY A 366 3.80 -11.19 -6.77
CA GLY A 366 3.88 -10.89 -8.20
C GLY A 366 3.16 -11.92 -9.06
N SER A 367 2.49 -11.47 -10.11
CA SER A 367 1.66 -12.28 -11.01
C SER A 367 2.45 -13.43 -11.67
N ALA A 368 3.75 -13.22 -11.88
CA ALA A 368 4.66 -14.23 -12.43
C ALA A 368 4.78 -15.47 -11.52
N ALA A 369 4.52 -15.36 -10.22
CA ALA A 369 4.50 -16.52 -9.32
C ALA A 369 3.37 -17.52 -9.64
N GLN A 370 2.38 -17.14 -10.46
CA GLN A 370 1.30 -18.02 -10.91
C GLN A 370 1.65 -18.84 -12.15
N LEU A 371 2.77 -18.57 -12.83
CA LEU A 371 3.19 -19.31 -14.03
C LEU A 371 3.39 -20.81 -13.74
N ASP A 372 3.99 -21.15 -12.59
CA ASP A 372 4.13 -22.55 -12.14
C ASP A 372 2.78 -23.25 -11.93
N ARG A 373 1.74 -22.49 -11.58
CA ARG A 373 0.37 -23.04 -11.46
C ARG A 373 -0.25 -23.21 -12.85
N LEU A 374 -0.03 -22.28 -13.76
CA LEU A 374 -0.52 -22.36 -15.13
C LEU A 374 0.02 -23.60 -15.85
N HIS A 375 1.33 -23.84 -15.80
CA HIS A 375 1.98 -25.02 -16.39
C HIS A 375 1.51 -26.34 -15.78
N ARG A 376 1.08 -26.34 -14.51
CA ARG A 376 0.48 -27.54 -13.89
C ARG A 376 -0.95 -27.80 -14.38
N ILE A 377 -1.71 -26.76 -14.72
CA ILE A 377 -3.09 -26.89 -15.22
C ILE A 377 -3.09 -27.24 -16.70
N CYS A 378 -2.21 -26.60 -17.48
CA CYS A 378 -2.04 -26.83 -18.92
C CYS A 378 -0.57 -27.20 -19.21
N PRO A 379 -0.19 -28.48 -19.01
CA PRO A 379 1.17 -28.95 -19.27
C PRO A 379 1.50 -28.95 -20.76
N ASP A 380 2.78 -28.78 -21.09
CA ASP A 380 3.28 -28.79 -22.48
C ASP A 380 2.95 -30.11 -23.18
N GLU A 381 3.00 -31.23 -22.46
CA GLU A 381 2.70 -32.55 -23.04
C GLU A 381 1.26 -32.66 -23.54
N LEU A 382 0.33 -31.92 -22.92
CA LEU A 382 -1.07 -31.88 -23.36
C LEU A 382 -1.21 -31.09 -24.67
N LEU A 383 -0.50 -29.96 -24.80
CA LEU A 383 -0.49 -29.17 -26.03
C LEU A 383 0.17 -29.93 -27.19
N ASP A 384 1.28 -30.60 -26.92
CA ASP A 384 1.98 -31.44 -27.89
C ASP A 384 1.08 -32.59 -28.36
N SER A 385 0.37 -33.24 -27.43
CA SER A 385 -0.55 -34.34 -27.77
C SER A 385 -1.75 -33.92 -28.64
N LEU A 386 -2.20 -32.66 -28.52
CA LEU A 386 -3.30 -32.12 -29.32
C LEU A 386 -2.82 -31.58 -30.66
N SER A 387 -1.64 -30.96 -30.69
CA SER A 387 -1.05 -30.35 -31.89
C SER A 387 -0.44 -31.40 -32.82
N GLU A 388 0.11 -32.47 -32.25
CA GLU A 388 0.63 -33.63 -32.96
C GLU A 388 -0.04 -34.91 -32.42
N PRO A 389 -1.33 -35.13 -32.75
CA PRO A 389 -2.03 -36.32 -32.27
C PRO A 389 -1.32 -37.56 -32.80
N PRO A 390 -1.10 -38.58 -31.96
CA PRO A 390 -0.53 -39.84 -32.42
C PRO A 390 -1.40 -40.37 -33.56
N PRO A 391 -0.79 -40.98 -34.60
CA PRO A 391 -1.55 -41.49 -35.73
C PRO A 391 -2.65 -42.41 -35.19
N PRO A 392 -3.89 -42.29 -35.69
CA PRO A 392 -4.97 -43.14 -35.22
C PRO A 392 -4.50 -44.58 -35.35
N ALA A 393 -4.53 -45.31 -34.22
CA ALA A 393 -4.37 -46.75 -34.23
C ALA A 393 -5.63 -47.32 -34.92
N ILE A 394 -5.68 -47.22 -36.25
CA ILE A 394 -6.58 -48.00 -37.07
C ILE A 394 -6.18 -49.43 -36.73
N GLY A 395 -7.01 -50.10 -35.93
CA GLY A 395 -6.79 -51.45 -35.45
C GLY A 395 -6.51 -52.39 -36.61
N THR A 396 -5.23 -52.53 -36.95
CA THR A 396 -4.67 -53.60 -37.74
C THR A 396 -4.07 -54.65 -36.81
N ASP A 397 -4.57 -54.74 -35.57
CA ASP A 397 -4.55 -56.02 -34.90
C ASP A 397 -5.52 -56.91 -35.68
N PRO A 398 -5.04 -57.95 -36.39
CA PRO A 398 -5.92 -58.87 -37.07
C PRO A 398 -6.80 -59.51 -36.00
N VAL A 399 -8.06 -59.06 -35.91
CA VAL A 399 -9.07 -59.79 -35.13
C VAL A 399 -8.97 -61.22 -35.63
N PRO A 400 -8.60 -62.20 -34.78
CA PRO A 400 -8.35 -63.55 -35.25
C PRO A 400 -9.60 -64.03 -35.99
N PRO A 401 -9.48 -64.65 -37.18
CA PRO A 401 -10.62 -65.05 -38.00
C PRO A 401 -11.64 -65.93 -37.24
N ALA A 402 -11.23 -66.49 -36.10
CA ALA A 402 -12.09 -67.17 -35.13
C ALA A 402 -13.22 -66.31 -34.54
N LEU A 403 -13.03 -65.00 -34.34
CA LEU A 403 -14.05 -64.09 -33.76
C LEU A 403 -15.13 -63.72 -34.80
N TRP A 404 -14.73 -63.57 -36.06
CA TRP A 404 -15.64 -63.43 -37.20
C TRP A 404 -16.37 -64.74 -37.52
N ALA A 405 -15.69 -65.88 -37.41
CA ALA A 405 -16.32 -67.19 -37.56
C ALA A 405 -17.32 -67.50 -36.42
N ALA A 406 -17.03 -67.09 -35.19
CA ALA A 406 -17.93 -67.25 -34.04
C ALA A 406 -19.19 -66.39 -34.16
N THR A 407 -19.06 -65.13 -34.60
CA THR A 407 -20.22 -64.25 -34.83
C THR A 407 -21.05 -64.69 -36.06
N ALA A 408 -20.40 -65.18 -37.12
CA ALA A 408 -21.10 -65.79 -38.27
C ALA A 408 -21.83 -67.09 -37.90
N ALA A 409 -21.24 -67.94 -37.05
CA ALA A 409 -21.87 -69.17 -36.55
C ALA A 409 -23.06 -68.87 -35.62
N LEU A 410 -22.96 -67.82 -34.81
CA LEU A 410 -24.03 -67.39 -33.90
C LEU A 410 -25.21 -66.76 -34.67
N LEU A 411 -24.95 -66.04 -35.76
CA LEU A 411 -25.98 -65.52 -36.67
C LEU A 411 -26.60 -66.61 -37.56
N ALA A 412 -25.84 -67.65 -37.94
CA ALA A 412 -26.36 -68.81 -38.67
C ALA A 412 -27.26 -69.71 -37.80
N GLY A 413 -27.06 -69.73 -36.48
CA GLY A 413 -27.87 -70.51 -35.53
C GLY A 413 -29.22 -69.89 -35.15
N LEU A 414 -29.48 -68.63 -35.50
CA LEU A 414 -30.60 -67.85 -34.94
C LEU A 414 -31.66 -67.38 -35.97
N SER A 415 -31.64 -67.86 -37.22
CA SER A 415 -32.73 -67.52 -38.17
C SER A 415 -33.16 -68.68 -39.09
N PRO A 416 -34.47 -68.83 -39.39
CA PRO A 416 -34.99 -69.82 -40.33
C PRO A 416 -34.76 -69.45 -41.82
N LEU A 417 -33.86 -68.50 -42.11
CA LEU A 417 -33.51 -68.02 -43.45
C LEU A 417 -31.98 -68.12 -43.72
N GLY A 418 -31.37 -69.20 -43.21
CA GLY A 418 -29.91 -69.43 -43.18
C GLY A 418 -29.16 -69.48 -44.52
N VAL A 419 -29.83 -69.40 -45.67
CA VAL A 419 -29.16 -69.39 -46.99
C VAL A 419 -28.69 -67.99 -47.38
N TRP A 420 -29.39 -66.93 -46.94
CA TRP A 420 -29.03 -65.55 -47.28
C TRP A 420 -27.87 -65.01 -46.44
N GLY A 421 -27.74 -65.46 -45.18
CA GLY A 421 -26.63 -65.08 -44.31
C GLY A 421 -25.27 -65.56 -44.82
N VAL A 422 -25.20 -66.78 -45.37
CA VAL A 422 -23.97 -67.32 -45.97
C VAL A 422 -23.56 -66.54 -47.23
N LEU A 423 -24.53 -66.06 -48.01
CA LEU A 423 -24.29 -65.30 -49.23
C LEU A 423 -23.75 -63.90 -48.93
N VAL A 424 -24.27 -63.21 -47.90
CA VAL A 424 -23.76 -61.90 -47.46
C VAL A 424 -22.35 -62.01 -46.88
N VAL A 425 -22.06 -63.07 -46.12
CA VAL A 425 -20.73 -63.32 -45.56
C VAL A 425 -19.71 -63.69 -46.65
N LEU A 426 -20.09 -64.47 -47.67
CA LEU A 426 -19.23 -64.77 -48.82
C LEU A 426 -18.96 -63.53 -49.70
N VAL A 427 -19.94 -62.63 -49.85
CA VAL A 427 -19.74 -61.37 -50.58
C VAL A 427 -18.80 -60.44 -49.81
N LEU A 428 -18.93 -60.34 -48.48
CA LEU A 428 -18.02 -59.55 -47.64
C LEU A 428 -16.60 -60.14 -47.59
N LEU A 429 -16.44 -61.47 -47.55
CA LEU A 429 -15.14 -62.13 -47.66
C LEU A 429 -14.51 -61.99 -49.06
N GLY A 430 -15.32 -62.05 -50.12
CA GLY A 430 -14.86 -61.82 -51.50
C GLY A 430 -14.40 -60.39 -51.73
N LEU A 431 -15.10 -59.40 -51.17
CA LEU A 431 -14.68 -57.99 -51.20
C LEU A 431 -13.44 -57.71 -50.34
N GLY A 432 -13.25 -58.46 -49.25
CA GLY A 432 -12.05 -58.39 -48.41
C GLY A 432 -10.80 -58.98 -49.08
N ALA A 433 -10.93 -60.08 -49.82
CA ALA A 433 -9.81 -60.73 -50.52
C ALA A 433 -9.33 -59.98 -51.78
N VAL A 434 -10.15 -59.07 -52.34
CA VAL A 434 -9.78 -58.23 -53.50
C VAL A 434 -8.98 -56.99 -53.09
N ARG A 435 -8.87 -56.71 -51.79
CA ARG A 435 -8.22 -55.50 -51.25
C ARG A 435 -6.90 -55.75 -50.50
N THR A 436 -6.36 -56.97 -50.56
CA THR A 436 -5.00 -57.32 -50.07
C THR A 436 -4.02 -57.47 -51.21
#